data_AF-A4A5F3-F1
#
_entry.id   AF-A4A5F3-F1
#
_cell.length_a   1.000
_cell.length_b   1.000
_cell.length_c   1.000
_cell.angle_alpha   90.00
_cell.angle_beta   90.00
_cell.angle_gamma   90.00
#
_symmetry.space_group_name_H-M   'P 1'
#
loop_
_entity.id
_entity.type
_entity.pdbx_description
1 polymer ?
#
loop_
_entity_poly.entity_id
_entity_poly.type
_entity_poly.pdbx_seq_one_letter_code
_entity_poly.pdbx_strand_id
1 'polypeptide(L)'
;MSAAVLKPWWALVLLMLVLGSAFFIIASTHASRGFYAQLQDLEARRWYLEEEYSRLLLEQSTLASHYRIESEAGETLGLVAPGHEQTRLVAP
;
A
#
# COMPACT_ATOMS: atom_id res chain seq x y z
N MET A 1 -9.85 31.62 -51.96
CA MET A 1 -9.77 30.19 -51.55
C MET A 1 -8.43 29.60 -51.99
N SER A 2 -7.33 30.22 -51.57
CA SER A 2 -5.97 29.90 -52.04
C SER A 2 -5.18 29.17 -50.95
N ALA A 3 -5.66 27.99 -50.57
CA ALA A 3 -4.92 27.07 -49.69
C ALA A 3 -4.63 25.74 -50.42
N ALA A 4 -4.75 25.73 -51.75
CA ALA A 4 -4.84 24.49 -52.50
C ALA A 4 -3.54 23.68 -52.51
N VAL A 5 -2.35 24.29 -52.46
CA VAL A 5 -1.10 23.52 -52.53
C VAL A 5 0.06 24.29 -51.89
N LEU A 6 0.11 24.40 -50.57
CA LEU A 6 1.41 24.56 -49.89
C LEU A 6 2.21 23.27 -50.15
N LYS A 7 2.82 23.18 -51.34
CA LYS A 7 3.70 22.14 -51.91
C LYS A 7 3.42 20.70 -51.40
N PRO A 8 2.96 19.74 -52.22
CA PRO A 8 2.42 18.43 -51.80
C PRO A 8 3.36 17.60 -50.90
N TRP A 9 4.65 17.95 -50.88
CA TRP A 9 5.64 17.49 -49.92
C TRP A 9 5.21 17.70 -48.45
N TRP A 10 4.60 18.84 -48.09
CA TRP A 10 4.16 19.11 -46.71
C TRP A 10 3.07 18.15 -46.25
N ALA A 11 2.14 17.80 -47.14
CA ALA A 11 1.11 16.81 -46.84
C ALA A 11 1.72 15.42 -46.60
N LEU A 12 2.73 15.04 -47.37
CA LEU A 12 3.48 13.79 -47.15
C LEU A 12 4.25 13.79 -45.83
N VAL A 13 4.84 14.92 -45.44
CA VAL A 13 5.54 15.06 -44.15
C VAL A 13 4.55 14.94 -42.98
N LEU A 14 3.40 15.60 -43.06
CA LEU A 14 2.36 15.49 -42.03
C LEU A 14 1.81 14.06 -41.93
N LEU A 15 1.61 13.38 -43.07
CA LEU A 15 1.16 11.99 -43.09
C LEU A 15 2.19 11.05 -42.44
N MET A 16 3.48 11.21 -42.78
CA MET A 16 4.57 10.48 -42.13
C MET A 16 4.64 10.77 -40.62
N LEU A 17 4.44 12.02 -40.20
CA LEU A 17 4.46 12.40 -38.80
C LEU A 17 3.31 11.75 -38.01
N VAL A 18 2.11 11.72 -38.59
CA VAL A 18 0.93 11.08 -37.99
C VAL A 18 1.11 9.57 -37.91
N LEU A 19 1.61 8.94 -38.98
CA LEU A 19 1.93 7.51 -38.97
C LEU A 19 2.98 7.19 -37.90
N GLY A 20 4.07 7.96 -37.85
CA GLY A 20 5.10 7.82 -36.83
C GLY A 20 4.56 7.96 -35.41
N SER A 21 3.68 8.95 -35.17
CA SER A 21 3.01 9.15 -33.89
C SER A 21 2.10 7.97 -33.50
N ALA A 22 1.34 7.45 -34.46
CA ALA A 22 0.49 6.27 -34.24
C ALA A 22 1.33 5.03 -33.86
N PHE A 23 2.41 4.76 -34.59
CA PHE A 23 3.33 3.67 -34.27
C PHE A 23 4.01 3.88 -32.90
N PHE A 24 4.40 5.10 -32.57
CA PHE A 24 5.00 5.44 -31.28
C PHE A 24 4.03 5.22 -30.12
N ILE A 25 2.77 5.59 -30.28
CA ILE A 25 1.70 5.34 -29.28
C ILE A 25 1.46 3.84 -29.09
N ILE A 26 1.45 3.06 -30.16
CA ILE A 26 1.27 1.60 -30.09
C ILE A 26 2.46 0.95 -29.38
N ALA A 27 3.69 1.36 -29.70
CA ALA A 27 4.90 0.87 -29.04
C ALA A 27 4.92 1.25 -27.54
N SER A 28 4.55 2.49 -27.22
CA SER A 28 4.43 2.98 -25.84
C SER A 28 3.40 2.16 -25.04
N THR A 29 2.26 1.83 -25.66
CA THR A 29 1.23 0.98 -25.06
C THR A 29 1.75 -0.42 -24.73
N HIS A 30 2.56 -1.01 -25.61
CA HIS A 30 3.12 -2.35 -25.39
C HIS A 30 4.16 -2.35 -24.26
N ALA A 31 5.02 -1.33 -24.21
CA ALA A 31 5.96 -1.14 -23.10
C ALA A 31 5.22 -0.89 -21.77
N SER A 32 4.13 -0.13 -21.80
CA SER A 32 3.32 0.17 -20.63
C SER A 32 2.79 -1.12 -19.97
N ARG A 33 2.33 -2.10 -20.75
CA ARG A 33 1.85 -3.40 -20.22
C ARG A 33 2.93 -4.16 -19.43
N GLY A 34 4.20 -4.09 -19.85
CA GLY A 34 5.30 -4.74 -19.13
C GLY A 34 5.58 -4.08 -17.78
N PHE A 35 5.59 -2.75 -17.73
CA PHE A 35 5.76 -2.01 -16.47
C PHE A 35 4.58 -2.22 -15.52
N TYR A 36 3.35 -2.27 -16.03
CA TYR A 36 2.17 -2.59 -15.22
C TYR A 36 2.20 -4.00 -14.62
N ALA A 37 2.68 -5.00 -15.35
CA ALA A 37 2.81 -6.35 -14.82
C ALA A 37 3.82 -6.45 -13.67
N GLN A 38 4.94 -5.75 -13.78
CA GLN A 38 5.94 -5.69 -12.70
C GLN A 38 5.41 -4.95 -11.46
N LEU A 39 4.67 -3.86 -11.68
CA LEU A 39 4.03 -3.12 -10.60
C LEU A 39 3.01 -4.01 -9.86
N GLN A 40 2.19 -4.76 -10.60
CA GLN A 40 1.21 -5.68 -10.04
C GLN A 40 1.85 -6.82 -9.23
N ASP A 41 2.98 -7.40 -9.67
CA ASP A 41 3.69 -8.43 -8.88
C ASP A 41 4.18 -7.87 -7.55
N LEU A 42 4.76 -6.67 -7.57
CA LEU A 42 5.30 -6.04 -6.38
C LEU A 42 4.19 -5.64 -5.39
N GLU A 43 3.06 -5.14 -5.87
CA GLU A 43 1.88 -4.86 -5.07
C GLU A 43 1.29 -6.13 -4.45
N ALA A 44 1.20 -7.23 -5.21
CA ALA A 44 0.71 -8.51 -4.70
C ALA A 44 1.59 -9.04 -3.56
N ARG A 45 2.92 -8.95 -3.70
CA ARG A 45 3.86 -9.30 -2.62
C ARG A 45 3.65 -8.43 -1.40
N ARG A 46 3.50 -7.12 -1.57
CA ARG A 46 3.25 -6.21 -0.46
C ARG A 46 1.98 -6.59 0.30
N TRP A 47 0.87 -6.86 -0.38
CA TRP A 47 -0.38 -7.26 0.27
C TRP A 47 -0.23 -8.55 1.06
N TYR A 48 0.47 -9.54 0.50
CA TYR A 48 0.75 -10.79 1.22
C TYR A 48 1.51 -10.55 2.54
N LEU A 49 2.56 -9.72 2.51
CA LEU A 49 3.34 -9.39 3.71
C LEU A 49 2.51 -8.61 4.75
N GLU A 50 1.66 -7.68 4.30
CA GLU A 50 0.81 -6.87 5.18
C GLU A 50 -0.21 -7.76 5.94
N GLU A 51 -0.77 -8.76 5.25
CA GLU A 51 -1.68 -9.73 5.85
C GLU A 51 -0.97 -10.61 6.89
N GLU A 52 0.23 -11.10 6.58
CA GLU A 52 1.02 -11.91 7.52
C GLU A 52 1.47 -11.09 8.74
N TYR A 53 1.84 -9.82 8.54
CA TYR A 53 2.16 -8.91 9.64
C TYR A 53 0.94 -8.61 10.53
N SER A 54 -0.23 -8.35 9.93
CA SER A 54 -1.47 -8.15 10.67
C SER A 54 -1.82 -9.37 11.53
N ARG A 55 -1.68 -10.58 10.96
CA ARG A 55 -1.86 -11.83 11.70
C ARG A 55 -0.88 -11.95 12.86
N LEU A 56 0.41 -11.69 12.62
CA LEU A 56 1.42 -11.73 13.69
C LEU A 56 1.15 -10.69 14.79
N LEU A 57 0.65 -9.50 14.41
CA LEU A 57 0.30 -8.46 15.36
C LEU A 57 -0.89 -8.86 16.25
N LEU A 58 -1.86 -9.60 15.70
CA LEU A 58 -2.96 -10.19 16.47
C LEU A 58 -2.48 -11.31 17.40
N GLU A 59 -1.56 -12.15 16.93
CA GLU A 59 -0.90 -13.16 17.77
C GLU A 59 -0.09 -12.50 18.91
N GLN A 60 0.54 -11.35 18.67
CA GLN A 60 1.25 -10.60 19.71
C GLN A 60 0.32 -9.81 20.64
N SER A 61 -0.75 -9.21 20.14
CA SER A 61 -1.68 -8.43 20.97
C SER A 61 -2.45 -9.32 21.95
N THR A 62 -2.77 -10.55 21.55
CA THR A 62 -3.34 -11.56 22.45
C THR A 62 -2.38 -11.96 23.57
N LEU A 63 -1.07 -12.08 23.28
CA LEU A 63 -0.04 -12.36 24.28
C LEU A 63 0.32 -11.13 25.14
N ALA A 64 0.29 -9.93 24.56
CA ALA A 64 0.63 -8.68 25.23
C ALA A 64 -0.47 -8.19 26.19
N SER A 65 -1.75 -8.46 25.86
CA SER A 65 -2.88 -8.04 26.69
C SER A 65 -3.03 -8.85 27.98
N HIS A 66 -2.51 -10.08 28.05
CA HIS A 66 -2.81 -10.99 29.16
C HIS A 66 -1.63 -11.40 30.04
N TYR A 67 -0.36 -11.15 29.65
CA TYR A 67 0.77 -11.75 30.38
C TYR A 67 1.80 -10.76 30.94
N ARG A 68 1.99 -9.56 30.36
CA ARG A 68 3.12 -8.69 30.74
C ARG A 68 2.79 -7.57 31.72
N ILE A 69 1.55 -7.09 31.76
CA ILE A 69 1.18 -6.01 32.69
C ILE A 69 0.90 -6.58 34.10
N GLU A 70 0.48 -7.84 34.19
CA GLU A 70 0.10 -8.47 35.45
C GLU A 70 1.30 -9.12 36.18
N SER A 71 2.23 -9.78 35.46
CA SER A 71 3.40 -10.40 36.10
C SER A 71 4.43 -9.35 36.54
N GLU A 72 4.63 -8.28 35.77
CA GLU A 72 5.59 -7.22 36.12
C GLU A 72 5.08 -6.37 37.31
N ALA A 73 3.76 -6.20 37.45
CA ALA A 73 3.13 -5.55 38.60
C ALA A 73 3.10 -6.43 39.87
N GLY A 74 2.95 -7.75 39.72
CA GLY A 74 3.00 -8.68 40.85
C GLY A 74 4.42 -8.88 41.39
N GLU A 75 5.39 -9.07 40.50
CA GLU A 75 6.75 -9.49 40.89
C GLU A 75 7.68 -8.32 41.23
N THR A 76 7.53 -7.16 40.57
CA THR A 76 8.37 -5.98 40.83
C THR A 76 7.77 -5.01 41.86
N LEU A 77 6.43 -4.96 41.96
CA LEU A 77 5.71 -4.03 42.85
C LEU A 77 5.11 -4.67 44.10
N GLY A 78 5.14 -6.01 44.24
CA GLY A 78 4.62 -6.70 45.44
C GLY A 78 3.13 -6.50 45.66
N LEU A 79 2.35 -6.28 44.60
CA LEU A 79 0.92 -6.03 44.69
C LEU A 79 0.16 -7.35 44.89
N VAL A 80 -0.32 -7.57 46.12
CA VAL A 80 -1.33 -8.57 46.46
C VAL A 80 -2.72 -7.97 46.23
N ALA A 81 -3.62 -8.70 45.57
CA ALA A 81 -5.01 -8.30 45.43
C ALA A 81 -5.62 -8.05 46.82
N PRO A 82 -6.08 -6.82 47.13
CA PRO A 82 -6.58 -6.51 48.47
C PRO A 82 -7.85 -7.32 48.75
N GLY A 83 -7.84 -8.04 49.88
CA GLY A 83 -9.03 -8.69 50.42
C GLY A 83 -10.12 -7.66 50.75
N HIS A 84 -11.37 -8.13 50.79
CA HIS A 84 -12.60 -7.34 50.97
C HIS A 84 -12.61 -6.33 52.15
N GLU A 85 -11.66 -6.45 53.08
CA GLU A 85 -11.47 -5.54 54.22
C GLU A 85 -10.79 -4.20 53.87
N GLN A 86 -10.22 -4.05 52.67
CA GLN A 86 -9.37 -2.90 52.31
C GLN A 86 -9.85 -2.09 51.10
N THR A 87 -11.13 -2.20 50.75
CA THR A 87 -11.76 -1.41 49.68
C THR A 87 -12.55 -0.25 50.28
N ARG A 88 -11.98 0.96 50.28
CA ARG A 88 -12.73 2.19 50.59
C ARG A 88 -13.25 2.79 49.29
N LEU A 89 -14.55 2.62 49.05
CA LEU A 89 -15.26 3.29 47.96
C LEU A 89 -15.28 4.79 48.22
N VAL A 90 -14.56 5.56 47.39
CA VAL A 90 -14.72 7.01 47.32
C VAL A 90 -15.69 7.27 46.17
N ALA A 91 -16.93 7.60 46.53
CA ALA A 91 -17.91 8.13 45.58
C ALA A 91 -17.48 9.54 45.14
N PRO A 92 -17.81 9.96 43.91
CA PRO A 92 -17.46 11.28 43.37
C PRO A 92 -18.04 12.43 44.19
#